data_AF-A0AAW7GJ58-F1
#
_entry.id   AF-A0AAW7GJ58-F1
#
_cell.length_a   1.000
_cell.length_b   1.000
_cell.length_c   1.000
_cell.angle_alpha   90.00
_cell.angle_beta   90.00
_cell.angle_gamma   90.00
#
_symmetry.space_group_name_H-M   'P 1'
#
loop_
_entity.id
_entity.type
_entity.pdbx_description
1 polymer ?
#
loop_
_entity_poly.entity_id
_entity_poly.type
_entity_poly.pdbx_seq_one_letter_code
_entity_poly.pdbx_strand_id
1 'polypeptide(L)'
;MIMGNVVSVIVVAISLCVISGCTKKTPSQVIYRYDDNRYLELKGYYCEGALWYHDIRKDIHKEIYDGVFASFRIFSGIYIHPSDKYIFIPEWEPGAYTISKDYGQTWQVATYMSPSQGQEKNSDGNMVDRPEGKEIKRVVVVNNQAFITTAKGHLYLSSYPFDDPRLAPGGPGIDYQYFDDTYYL
;
A
#
# COMPACT_ATOMS: atom_id res chain seq x y z
N MET A 1 -32.12 -54.08 -28.30
CA MET A 1 -31.81 -53.52 -26.96
C MET A 1 -30.37 -52.98 -26.83
N ILE A 2 -29.72 -52.58 -27.94
CA ILE A 2 -28.29 -52.18 -27.94
C ILE A 2 -28.12 -50.67 -28.20
N MET A 3 -29.13 -50.02 -28.81
CA MET A 3 -29.01 -48.63 -29.28
C MET A 3 -29.26 -47.56 -28.20
N GLY A 4 -30.07 -47.87 -27.17
CA GLY A 4 -30.38 -46.93 -26.08
C GLY A 4 -29.21 -46.67 -25.13
N ASN A 5 -28.35 -47.68 -24.90
CA ASN A 5 -27.20 -47.56 -24.00
C ASN A 5 -26.08 -46.71 -24.61
N VAL A 6 -25.86 -46.82 -25.92
CA VAL A 6 -24.81 -46.05 -26.62
C VAL A 6 -25.17 -44.56 -26.68
N VAL A 7 -26.44 -44.23 -26.94
CA VAL A 7 -26.92 -42.84 -26.95
C VAL A 7 -26.84 -42.21 -25.56
N SER A 8 -27.19 -42.95 -24.50
CA SER A 8 -27.14 -42.46 -23.13
C SER A 8 -25.70 -42.20 -22.65
N VAL A 9 -24.75 -43.07 -23.01
CA VAL A 9 -23.32 -42.91 -22.69
C VAL A 9 -22.70 -41.70 -23.42
N ILE A 10 -23.07 -41.46 -24.68
CA ILE A 10 -22.56 -40.31 -25.47
C ILE A 10 -23.07 -38.97 -24.91
N VAL A 11 -24.33 -38.89 -24.47
CA VAL A 11 -24.90 -37.67 -23.87
C VAL A 11 -24.25 -37.34 -22.52
N VAL A 12 -23.92 -38.36 -21.72
CA VAL A 12 -23.20 -38.18 -20.44
C VAL A 12 -21.75 -37.74 -20.67
N ALA A 13 -21.04 -38.32 -21.65
CA ALA A 13 -19.67 -37.93 -21.97
C ALA A 13 -19.57 -36.49 -22.52
N ILE A 14 -20.51 -36.06 -23.36
CA ILE A 14 -20.55 -34.68 -23.87
C ILE A 14 -20.93 -33.70 -22.75
N SER A 15 -21.82 -34.08 -21.83
CA SER A 15 -22.18 -33.24 -20.67
C SER A 15 -21.02 -33.05 -19.68
N LEU A 16 -20.11 -34.03 -19.55
CA LEU A 16 -18.90 -33.93 -18.73
C LEU A 16 -17.80 -33.07 -19.39
N CYS A 17 -17.72 -33.00 -20.71
CA CYS A 17 -16.76 -32.15 -21.42
C CYS A 17 -17.15 -30.66 -21.48
N VAL A 18 -18.42 -30.31 -21.24
CA VAL A 18 -18.86 -28.90 -21.22
C VAL A 18 -18.55 -28.21 -19.88
N ILE A 19 -18.24 -28.98 -18.83
CA ILE A 19 -17.90 -28.44 -17.49
C ILE A 19 -16.39 -28.22 -17.31
N SER A 20 -15.56 -28.67 -18.26
CA SER A 20 -14.13 -28.32 -18.29
C SER A 20 -13.88 -26.98 -19.00
N GLY A 21 -14.79 -26.02 -18.85
CA GLY A 21 -14.43 -24.63 -19.06
C GLY A 21 -13.36 -24.29 -18.03
N CYS A 22 -12.08 -24.36 -18.41
CA CYS A 22 -10.97 -23.88 -17.61
C CYS A 22 -11.28 -22.43 -17.20
N THR A 23 -11.80 -22.23 -16.00
CA THR A 23 -11.82 -20.91 -15.37
C THR A 23 -10.36 -20.55 -15.15
N LYS A 24 -9.80 -19.73 -16.04
CA LYS A 24 -8.44 -19.22 -15.88
C LYS A 24 -8.39 -18.54 -14.51
N LYS A 25 -7.66 -19.15 -13.57
CA LYS A 25 -7.41 -18.58 -12.25
C LYS A 25 -6.71 -17.25 -12.46
N THR A 26 -7.25 -16.19 -11.86
CA THR A 26 -6.62 -14.86 -11.90
C THR A 26 -5.17 -14.96 -11.42
N PRO A 27 -4.19 -14.49 -12.22
CA PRO A 27 -2.80 -14.47 -11.82
C PRO A 27 -2.66 -13.71 -10.52
N SER A 28 -1.81 -14.22 -9.64
CA SER A 28 -1.45 -13.51 -8.42
C SER A 28 0.04 -13.59 -8.15
N GLN A 29 0.59 -12.52 -7.60
CA GLN A 29 2.01 -12.41 -7.29
C GLN A 29 2.20 -11.67 -5.97
N VAL A 30 2.99 -12.23 -5.07
CA VAL A 30 3.49 -11.49 -3.91
C VAL A 30 4.54 -10.50 -4.38
N ILE A 31 4.23 -9.21 -4.31
CA ILE A 31 5.11 -8.12 -4.79
C ILE A 31 5.96 -7.53 -3.66
N TYR A 32 5.52 -7.70 -2.42
CA TYR A 32 6.27 -7.27 -1.24
C TYR A 32 5.94 -8.16 -0.05
N ARG A 33 6.95 -8.60 0.69
CA ARG A 33 6.77 -9.41 1.90
C ARG A 33 7.37 -8.65 3.08
N TYR A 34 6.54 -8.29 4.05
CA TYR A 34 6.94 -7.57 5.25
C TYR A 34 7.64 -8.53 6.22
N ASP A 35 7.05 -9.72 6.40
CA ASP A 35 7.54 -10.82 7.22
C ASP A 35 6.86 -12.14 6.77
N ASP A 36 6.99 -13.20 7.56
CA ASP A 36 6.42 -14.52 7.25
C ASP A 36 4.89 -14.52 7.11
N ASN A 37 4.20 -13.56 7.72
CA ASN A 37 2.74 -13.53 7.84
C ASN A 37 2.09 -12.40 7.06
N ARG A 38 2.84 -11.32 6.79
CA ARG A 38 2.33 -10.10 6.18
C ARG A 38 2.92 -9.88 4.80
N TYR A 39 2.08 -9.62 3.81
CA TYR A 39 2.53 -9.37 2.44
C TYR A 39 1.53 -8.56 1.61
N LEU A 40 2.04 -7.98 0.53
CA LEU A 40 1.25 -7.40 -0.55
C LEU A 40 1.17 -8.37 -1.72
N GLU A 41 -0.04 -8.60 -2.20
CA GLU A 41 -0.31 -9.45 -3.36
C GLU A 41 -0.98 -8.63 -4.46
N LEU A 42 -0.43 -8.68 -5.66
CA LEU A 42 -1.05 -8.15 -6.86
C LEU A 42 -1.88 -9.27 -7.52
N LYS A 43 -3.15 -8.99 -7.83
CA LYS A 43 -4.06 -9.93 -8.50
C LYS A 43 -4.65 -9.30 -9.76
N GLY A 44 -4.41 -9.85 -10.93
CA GLY A 44 -4.88 -9.21 -12.16
C GLY A 44 -4.38 -9.79 -13.49
N TYR A 45 -4.82 -9.17 -14.58
CA TYR A 45 -4.48 -9.49 -15.98
C TYR A 45 -4.13 -8.21 -16.74
N TYR A 46 -3.19 -8.27 -17.70
CA TYR A 46 -3.00 -7.25 -18.74
C TYR A 46 -3.08 -5.78 -18.26
N CYS A 47 -2.29 -5.42 -17.23
CA CYS A 47 -2.27 -4.08 -16.62
C CYS A 47 -3.55 -3.67 -15.88
N GLU A 48 -4.51 -4.57 -15.68
CA GLU A 48 -5.63 -4.44 -14.76
C GLU A 48 -5.36 -5.36 -13.57
N GLY A 49 -5.25 -4.80 -12.37
CA GLY A 49 -4.98 -5.61 -11.19
C GLY A 49 -5.27 -4.87 -9.90
N ALA A 50 -5.70 -5.63 -8.89
CA ALA A 50 -6.02 -5.15 -7.56
C ALA A 50 -4.83 -5.42 -6.62
N LEU A 51 -4.54 -4.48 -5.73
CA LEU A 51 -3.54 -4.64 -4.69
C LEU A 51 -4.21 -5.13 -3.41
N TRP A 52 -3.71 -6.22 -2.86
CA TRP A 52 -4.23 -6.84 -1.65
C TRP A 52 -3.19 -6.79 -0.54
N TYR A 53 -3.64 -6.47 0.67
CA TYR A 53 -2.89 -6.66 1.90
C TYR A 53 -3.36 -7.93 2.63
N HIS A 54 -2.38 -8.67 3.12
CA HIS A 54 -2.59 -9.89 3.89
C HIS A 54 -1.85 -9.83 5.23
N ASP A 55 -2.53 -10.25 6.30
CA ASP A 55 -1.91 -10.64 7.57
C ASP A 55 -2.54 -11.97 8.02
N ILE A 56 -1.78 -13.06 7.89
CA ILE A 56 -2.25 -14.40 8.20
C ILE A 56 -2.55 -14.55 9.71
N ARG A 57 -1.75 -13.93 10.58
CA ARG A 57 -1.91 -14.08 12.05
C ARG A 57 -3.15 -13.37 12.56
N LYS A 58 -3.51 -12.26 11.91
CA LYS A 58 -4.67 -11.43 12.28
C LYS A 58 -5.91 -11.72 11.45
N ASP A 59 -5.84 -12.70 10.54
CA ASP A 59 -6.90 -13.04 9.58
C ASP A 59 -7.37 -11.84 8.74
N ILE A 60 -6.43 -11.02 8.28
CA ILE A 60 -6.71 -9.83 7.47
C ILE A 60 -6.46 -10.14 6.00
N HIS A 61 -7.49 -9.91 5.18
CA HIS A 61 -7.46 -10.03 3.72
C HIS A 61 -8.22 -8.84 3.12
N LYS A 62 -7.50 -7.78 2.74
CA LYS A 62 -8.11 -6.52 2.32
C LYS A 62 -7.63 -6.11 0.93
N GLU A 63 -8.56 -5.79 0.05
CA GLU A 63 -8.27 -5.06 -1.19
C GLU A 63 -8.02 -3.59 -0.84
N ILE A 64 -6.88 -3.06 -1.29
CA ILE A 64 -6.41 -1.71 -1.00
C ILE A 64 -6.68 -0.78 -2.18
N TYR A 65 -6.43 -1.27 -3.39
CA TYR A 65 -6.71 -0.58 -4.64
C TYR A 65 -7.48 -1.52 -5.55
N ASP A 66 -8.50 -0.99 -6.22
CA ASP A 66 -9.29 -1.74 -7.18
C ASP A 66 -8.52 -2.02 -8.49
N GLY A 67 -9.08 -2.96 -9.26
CA GLY A 67 -8.50 -3.53 -10.47
C GLY A 67 -8.14 -2.55 -11.59
N VAL A 68 -8.63 -1.30 -11.55
CA VAL A 68 -8.40 -0.32 -12.62
C VAL A 68 -7.12 0.50 -12.38
N PHE A 69 -6.70 0.65 -11.12
CA PHE A 69 -5.64 1.60 -10.76
C PHE A 69 -4.40 1.00 -10.11
N ALA A 70 -4.45 -0.23 -9.57
CA ALA A 70 -3.34 -0.70 -8.72
C ALA A 70 -2.05 -0.99 -9.49
N SER A 71 -2.15 -1.57 -10.70
CA SER A 71 -1.01 -1.99 -11.53
C SER A 71 -0.01 -0.86 -11.86
N PHE A 72 -0.50 0.38 -12.04
CA PHE A 72 0.33 1.54 -12.38
C PHE A 72 0.86 2.30 -11.15
N ARG A 73 0.36 1.97 -9.95
CA ARG A 73 0.68 2.69 -8.72
C ARG A 73 1.73 1.99 -7.86
N ILE A 74 2.17 0.80 -8.23
CA ILE A 74 3.10 0.00 -7.41
C ILE A 74 4.45 0.70 -7.30
N PHE A 75 4.83 1.03 -6.06
CA PHE A 75 6.17 1.49 -5.77
C PHE A 75 7.19 0.34 -5.92
N SER A 76 8.25 0.58 -6.69
CA SER A 76 9.29 -0.41 -7.01
C SER A 76 10.66 -0.09 -6.42
N GLY A 77 10.78 0.98 -5.64
CA GLY A 77 12.02 1.38 -4.97
C GLY A 77 12.31 0.59 -3.70
N ILE A 78 13.32 1.03 -2.94
CA ILE A 78 13.67 0.37 -1.67
C ILE A 78 12.56 0.64 -0.65
N TYR A 79 11.89 -0.42 -0.21
CA TYR A 79 10.82 -0.35 0.76
C TYR A 79 11.15 -1.25 1.96
N ILE A 80 11.30 -0.67 3.15
CA ILE A 80 11.64 -1.37 4.39
C ILE A 80 10.53 -1.10 5.39
N HIS A 81 9.80 -2.13 5.82
CA HIS A 81 8.62 -1.94 6.66
C HIS A 81 8.51 -2.99 7.78
N PRO A 82 9.26 -2.80 8.89
CA PRO A 82 9.15 -3.66 10.07
C PRO A 82 7.92 -3.37 10.96
N SER A 83 7.31 -2.17 10.88
CA SER A 83 6.17 -1.80 11.75
C SER A 83 4.95 -2.68 11.47
N ASP A 84 4.21 -3.09 12.51
CA ASP A 84 3.04 -3.96 12.36
C ASP A 84 1.70 -3.21 12.41
N LYS A 85 1.60 -2.23 13.30
CA LYS A 85 0.38 -1.47 13.54
C LYS A 85 0.13 -0.39 12.50
N TYR A 86 1.17 0.41 12.20
CA TYR A 86 1.10 1.44 11.17
C TYR A 86 1.61 0.90 9.84
N ILE A 87 0.72 0.80 8.87
CA ILE A 87 1.02 0.34 7.52
C ILE A 87 0.95 1.52 6.58
N PHE A 88 1.93 1.63 5.69
CA PHE A 88 2.06 2.74 4.76
C PHE A 88 2.33 2.15 3.39
N ILE A 89 1.45 2.34 2.44
CA ILE A 89 1.60 1.85 1.07
C ILE A 89 2.16 2.99 0.22
N PRO A 90 3.44 2.92 -0.19
CA PRO A 90 3.99 3.89 -1.12
C PRO A 90 3.40 3.69 -2.52
N GLU A 91 3.26 4.79 -3.26
CA GLU A 91 2.80 4.79 -4.65
C GLU A 91 3.90 5.30 -5.60
N TRP A 92 3.88 4.87 -6.88
CA TRP A 92 4.82 5.29 -7.91
C TRP A 92 4.69 6.76 -8.35
N GLU A 93 3.48 7.32 -8.31
CA GLU A 93 3.22 8.74 -8.54
C GLU A 93 2.25 9.23 -7.47
N PRO A 94 2.72 9.46 -6.24
CA PRO A 94 1.78 9.72 -5.18
C PRO A 94 1.21 11.13 -5.38
N GLY A 95 -0.12 11.21 -5.52
CA GLY A 95 -0.90 12.40 -5.16
C GLY A 95 -1.32 12.36 -3.68
N ALA A 96 -1.31 11.16 -3.10
CA ALA A 96 -1.51 10.85 -1.70
C ALA A 96 -0.93 9.45 -1.40
N TYR A 97 -0.95 9.03 -0.14
CA TYR A 97 -0.53 7.70 0.29
C TYR A 97 -1.68 6.96 0.96
N THR A 98 -1.74 5.64 0.81
CA THR A 98 -2.71 4.82 1.55
C THR A 98 -2.08 4.28 2.82
N ILE A 99 -2.72 4.53 3.95
CA ILE A 99 -2.21 4.15 5.27
C ILE A 99 -3.25 3.37 6.07
N SER A 100 -2.77 2.53 6.97
CA SER A 100 -3.56 1.92 8.05
C SER A 100 -2.89 2.22 9.39
N LYS A 101 -3.69 2.49 10.42
CA LYS A 101 -3.22 2.74 11.79
C LYS A 101 -3.61 1.62 12.76
N ASP A 102 -4.22 0.55 12.23
CA ASP A 102 -4.87 -0.52 12.98
C ASP A 102 -4.55 -1.92 12.39
N TYR A 103 -3.28 -2.12 12.03
CA TYR A 103 -2.74 -3.39 11.51
C TYR A 103 -3.27 -3.82 10.13
N GLY A 104 -3.87 -2.90 9.38
CA GLY A 104 -4.46 -3.17 8.06
C GLY A 104 -5.94 -3.50 8.09
N GLN A 105 -6.64 -3.29 9.21
CA GLN A 105 -8.08 -3.51 9.29
C GLN A 105 -8.87 -2.43 8.55
N THR A 106 -8.50 -1.17 8.76
CA THR A 106 -9.04 -0.01 8.06
C THR A 106 -7.95 0.77 7.34
N TRP A 107 -8.34 1.43 6.27
CA TRP A 107 -7.45 2.12 5.35
C TRP A 107 -7.98 3.53 5.08
N GLN A 108 -7.06 4.49 4.99
CA GLN A 108 -7.37 5.87 4.69
C GLN A 108 -6.31 6.49 3.80
N VAL A 109 -6.68 7.55 3.10
CA VAL A 109 -5.78 8.34 2.28
C VAL A 109 -5.14 9.43 3.13
N ALA A 110 -3.81 9.47 3.17
CA ALA A 110 -3.01 10.51 3.78
C ALA A 110 -2.44 11.44 2.68
N THR A 111 -2.73 12.72 2.77
CA THR A 111 -2.17 13.73 1.87
C THR A 111 -0.75 14.11 2.27
N TYR A 112 -0.04 14.77 1.34
CA TYR A 112 1.35 15.18 1.53
C TYR A 112 1.56 16.18 2.66
N MET A 113 2.81 16.19 3.10
CA MET A 113 3.22 16.67 4.42
C MET A 113 4.17 17.86 4.42
N SER A 114 4.36 18.54 3.29
CA SER A 114 5.12 19.80 3.33
C SER A 114 4.25 20.91 3.93
N PRO A 115 4.66 21.55 5.05
CA PRO A 115 3.87 22.59 5.70
C PRO A 115 3.71 23.86 4.87
N SER A 116 4.60 24.11 3.90
CA SER A 116 4.47 25.13 2.84
C SER A 116 5.78 25.24 2.04
N GLN A 117 5.65 25.80 0.83
CA GLN A 117 6.68 25.97 -0.20
C GLN A 117 7.21 24.67 -0.79
N GLY A 118 7.17 24.59 -2.13
CA GLY A 118 7.73 23.45 -2.82
C GLY A 118 9.23 23.35 -2.55
N GLN A 119 9.68 22.25 -1.96
CA GLN A 119 11.10 21.92 -1.83
C GLN A 119 11.56 21.00 -2.98
N GLU A 120 10.61 20.50 -3.77
CA GLU A 120 10.86 19.62 -4.89
C GLU A 120 10.61 20.33 -6.21
N LYS A 121 11.30 19.86 -7.23
CA LYS A 121 11.06 20.26 -8.63
C LYS A 121 10.56 19.03 -9.36
N ASN A 122 9.38 19.12 -9.93
CA ASN A 122 8.81 18.05 -10.75
C ASN A 122 9.62 17.87 -12.05
N SER A 123 9.30 16.86 -12.86
CA SER A 123 10.01 16.66 -14.15
C SER A 123 9.91 17.84 -15.12
N ASP A 124 8.90 18.69 -14.98
CA ASP A 124 8.72 19.88 -15.80
C ASP A 124 9.52 21.08 -15.26
N GLY A 125 10.23 20.90 -14.14
CA GLY A 125 11.03 21.94 -13.49
C GLY A 125 10.25 22.88 -12.56
N ASN A 126 8.94 22.63 -12.37
CA ASN A 126 8.07 23.42 -11.50
C ASN A 126 8.27 23.05 -10.03
N MET A 127 8.24 24.06 -9.16
CA MET A 127 8.30 23.83 -7.71
C MET A 127 7.01 23.17 -7.22
N VAL A 128 7.14 22.06 -6.50
CA VAL A 128 6.04 21.26 -5.95
C VAL A 128 6.30 20.91 -4.48
N ASP A 129 5.21 20.75 -3.72
CA ASP A 129 5.19 20.48 -2.28
C ASP A 129 5.46 19.03 -1.89
N ARG A 130 5.83 18.19 -2.86
CA ARG A 130 6.00 16.76 -2.72
C ARG A 130 6.97 16.18 -3.73
N PRO A 131 7.71 15.12 -3.38
CA PRO A 131 8.49 14.39 -4.36
C PRO A 131 7.56 13.66 -5.33
N GLU A 132 7.95 13.60 -6.61
CA GLU A 132 7.36 12.63 -7.52
C GLU A 132 7.80 11.23 -7.12
N GLY A 133 6.98 10.19 -7.31
CA GLY A 133 7.39 8.87 -6.81
C GLY A 133 8.59 8.29 -7.55
N LYS A 134 8.87 8.71 -8.79
CA LYS A 134 10.14 8.44 -9.48
C LYS A 134 11.37 9.04 -8.79
N GLU A 135 11.19 10.07 -7.97
CA GLU A 135 12.24 10.70 -7.17
C GLU A 135 12.41 10.04 -5.80
N ILE A 136 11.46 9.19 -5.38
CA ILE A 136 11.54 8.47 -4.12
C ILE A 136 12.56 7.34 -4.25
N LYS A 137 13.67 7.48 -3.53
CA LYS A 137 14.75 6.48 -3.51
C LYS A 137 14.47 5.35 -2.53
N ARG A 138 13.89 5.71 -1.38
CA ARG A 138 13.68 4.79 -0.27
C ARG A 138 12.50 5.21 0.59
N VAL A 139 11.73 4.23 1.03
CA VAL A 139 10.70 4.35 2.05
C VAL A 139 11.04 3.40 3.19
N VAL A 140 11.10 3.92 4.41
CA VAL A 140 11.33 3.14 5.64
C VAL A 140 10.18 3.39 6.61
N VAL A 141 9.60 2.34 7.17
CA VAL A 141 8.48 2.45 8.12
C VAL A 141 8.82 1.74 9.41
N VAL A 142 9.30 2.50 10.37
CA VAL A 142 9.81 2.00 11.65
C VAL A 142 9.21 2.81 12.78
N ASN A 143 9.04 2.18 13.95
CA ASN A 143 8.43 2.81 15.13
C ASN A 143 7.07 3.43 14.84
N ASN A 144 6.32 2.82 13.90
CA ASN A 144 5.10 3.38 13.37
C ASN A 144 5.31 4.82 12.87
N GLN A 145 6.26 5.06 11.99
CA GLN A 145 6.40 6.33 11.29
C GLN A 145 7.06 6.04 9.95
N ALA A 146 6.58 6.68 8.88
CA ALA A 146 7.18 6.55 7.57
C ALA A 146 8.23 7.64 7.36
N PHE A 147 9.36 7.26 6.77
CA PHE A 147 10.46 8.11 6.38
C PHE A 147 10.71 7.88 4.90
N ILE A 148 10.70 8.96 4.11
CA ILE A 148 10.85 8.91 2.67
C ILE A 148 12.08 9.74 2.31
N THR A 149 13.05 9.10 1.69
CA THR A 149 14.27 9.77 1.19
C THR A 149 14.20 9.89 -0.32
N THR A 150 14.44 11.10 -0.83
CA THR A 150 14.44 11.38 -2.27
C THR A 150 15.82 11.20 -2.88
N ALA A 151 15.90 11.15 -4.20
CA ALA A 151 17.16 11.11 -4.94
C ALA A 151 18.05 12.33 -4.67
N LYS A 152 17.46 13.47 -4.31
CA LYS A 152 18.15 14.72 -3.94
C LYS A 152 18.63 14.74 -2.49
N GLY A 153 18.31 13.70 -1.72
CA GLY A 153 18.70 13.60 -0.30
C GLY A 153 17.75 14.31 0.66
N HIS A 154 16.60 14.81 0.19
CA HIS A 154 15.58 15.35 1.08
C HIS A 154 14.92 14.22 1.87
N LEU A 155 14.53 14.54 3.10
CA LEU A 155 13.87 13.63 4.03
C LEU A 155 12.46 14.13 4.34
N TYR A 156 11.48 13.30 4.04
CA TYR A 156 10.08 13.51 4.41
C TYR A 156 9.70 12.51 5.49
N LEU A 157 8.83 12.93 6.41
CA LEU A 157 8.35 12.10 7.49
C LEU A 157 6.82 12.11 7.48
N SER A 158 6.22 10.96 7.78
CA SER A 158 4.80 10.93 8.10
C SER A 158 4.56 11.64 9.43
N SER A 159 3.33 12.11 9.65
CA SER A 159 2.88 12.52 10.97
C SER A 159 3.04 11.32 11.88
N TYR A 160 3.26 11.59 13.17
CA TYR A 160 3.13 10.53 14.14
C TYR A 160 1.73 9.93 13.97
N PRO A 161 1.61 8.62 13.66
CA PRO A 161 0.35 8.07 13.18
C PRO A 161 -0.66 7.87 14.29
N PHE A 162 -0.25 7.97 15.55
CA PHE A 162 -1.16 7.85 16.67
C PHE A 162 -1.56 9.23 17.15
N ASP A 163 -2.85 9.38 17.43
CA ASP A 163 -3.34 10.45 18.28
C ASP A 163 -2.61 10.29 19.60
N ASP A 164 -1.61 11.15 19.82
CA ASP A 164 -0.93 11.23 21.08
C ASP A 164 -2.01 11.50 22.13
N PRO A 165 -2.20 10.65 23.15
CA PRO A 165 -3.22 10.86 24.17
C PRO A 165 -3.11 12.25 24.82
N ARG A 166 -1.89 12.83 24.82
CA ARG A 166 -1.61 14.19 25.27
C ARG A 166 -2.27 15.27 24.40
N LEU A 167 -2.48 14.98 23.12
CA LEU A 167 -3.04 15.88 22.12
C LEU A 167 -4.55 15.64 21.86
N ALA A 168 -5.14 14.58 22.43
CA ALA A 168 -6.57 14.32 22.35
C ALA A 168 -7.38 15.40 23.09
N PRO A 169 -8.66 15.66 22.71
CA PRO A 169 -9.52 16.56 23.49
C PRO A 169 -9.62 16.10 24.95
N GLY A 170 -9.23 16.95 25.89
CA GLY A 170 -9.15 16.61 27.33
C GLY A 170 -7.94 15.78 27.75
N GLY A 171 -6.97 15.59 26.84
CA GLY A 171 -5.69 14.93 27.12
C GLY A 171 -4.81 15.73 28.09
N PRO A 172 -3.80 15.10 28.71
CA PRO A 172 -2.94 15.74 29.71
C PRO A 172 -2.05 16.87 29.16
N GLY A 173 -2.03 17.12 27.86
CA GLY A 173 -1.13 18.09 27.24
C GLY A 173 0.31 17.59 27.13
N ILE A 174 1.13 18.32 26.39
CA ILE A 174 2.58 18.10 26.33
C ILE A 174 3.22 19.15 27.23
N ASP A 175 3.80 18.72 28.35
CA ASP A 175 4.71 19.57 29.13
C ASP A 175 5.94 19.85 28.28
N TYR A 176 6.11 21.11 27.87
CA TYR A 176 7.31 21.58 27.20
C TYR A 176 7.99 22.64 28.05
N GLN A 177 9.31 22.55 28.13
CA GLN A 177 10.15 23.64 28.63
C GLN A 177 10.68 24.38 27.41
N TYR A 178 10.33 25.67 27.30
CA TYR A 178 10.89 26.55 26.29
C TYR A 178 12.28 26.98 26.75
N PHE A 179 13.31 26.60 25.98
CA PHE A 179 14.64 27.16 26.12
C PHE A 179 14.74 28.30 25.10
N ASP A 180 14.88 29.52 25.59
CA ASP A 180 15.13 30.70 24.77
C ASP A 180 16.59 30.65 24.30
N ASP A 181 16.84 29.97 23.18
CA ASP A 181 18.18 29.83 22.60
C ASP A 181 18.56 31.06 21.75
N THR A 182 18.28 32.28 22.21
CA THR A 182 18.68 33.54 21.56
C THR A 182 20.19 33.84 21.62
N TYR A 183 21.04 32.86 21.93
CA TYR A 183 22.49 33.05 22.11
C TYR A 183 23.39 32.13 21.27
N TYR A 184 22.96 31.72 20.07
CA TYR A 184 23.87 31.14 19.08
C TYR A 184 23.62 31.73 17.69
N LEU A 185 24.17 32.93 17.44
CA LEU A 185 24.67 33.42 16.15
C LEU A 185 25.49 34.70 16.36
#